data_AF-A0A970JA11-F1
#
_entry.id   AF-A0A970JA11-F1
#
_cell.length_a   1.000
_cell.length_b   1.000
_cell.length_c   1.000
_cell.angle_alpha   90.00
_cell.angle_beta   90.00
_cell.angle_gamma   90.00
#
_symmetry.space_group_name_H-M   'P 1'
#
loop_
_entity.id
_entity.type
_entity.pdbx_description
1 polymer ?
#
loop_
_entity_poly.entity_id
_entity_poly.type
_entity_poly.pdbx_seq_one_letter_code
_entity_poly.pdbx_strand_id
1 'polypeptide(L)'
;MTRIIEIIYRRKLNKRRIIKYLETKASQNFNTHKKMDEIIVSCVQREIKLVSNVEEYIDMLEEFVLQAAERKSSLVAFPEYNFFDLLGLLPGFKAVNRYLNSKAGTSGEEGSGKGNKLIHDIFYSLSKPIQEAIELIMCLLARKYG
;
A
#
# COMPACT_ATOMS: atom_id res chain seq x y z
N MET A 1 5.88 15.37 -17.11
CA MET A 1 4.86 14.40 -16.63
C MET A 1 5.24 13.86 -15.25
N THR A 2 6.46 13.34 -15.10
CA THR A 2 7.09 12.80 -13.87
C THR A 2 6.86 13.68 -12.61
N ARG A 3 7.23 14.96 -12.66
CA ARG A 3 7.01 15.91 -11.54
C ARG A 3 5.54 16.15 -11.17
N ILE A 4 4.64 16.10 -12.15
CA ILE A 4 3.20 16.33 -11.90
C ILE A 4 2.61 15.14 -11.15
N ILE A 5 2.95 13.92 -11.58
CA ILE A 5 2.52 12.68 -10.93
C ILE A 5 3.03 12.64 -9.49
N GLU A 6 4.31 12.97 -9.28
CA GLU A 6 4.91 13.04 -7.95
C GLU A 6 4.16 14.05 -7.05
N ILE A 7 3.89 15.27 -7.53
CA ILE A 7 3.15 16.29 -6.78
C ILE A 7 1.74 15.81 -6.42
N ILE A 8 1.04 15.16 -7.36
CA ILE A 8 -0.30 14.59 -7.12
C ILE A 8 -0.22 13.55 -6.00
N TYR A 9 0.75 12.64 -6.05
CA TYR A 9 0.91 11.61 -5.04
C TYR A 9 1.32 12.17 -3.68
N ARG A 10 2.23 13.15 -3.62
CA ARG A 10 2.57 13.85 -2.37
C ARG A 10 1.34 14.53 -1.73
N ARG A 11 0.44 15.06 -2.56
CA ARG A 11 -0.82 15.64 -2.08
C ARG A 11 -1.81 14.57 -1.61
N LYS A 12 -1.96 13.46 -2.35
CA LYS A 12 -2.90 12.38 -2.01
C LYS A 12 -2.44 11.56 -0.80
N LEU A 13 -1.13 11.31 -0.69
CA LEU A 13 -0.45 10.58 0.38
C LEU A 13 0.11 11.53 1.46
N ASN A 14 -0.61 12.61 1.75
CA ASN A 14 -0.12 13.62 2.66
C ASN A 14 0.06 13.07 4.09
N LYS A 15 1.26 13.25 4.66
CA LYS A 15 1.60 12.80 6.03
C LYS A 15 0.61 13.27 7.10
N ARG A 16 0.19 14.54 7.09
CA ARG A 16 -0.76 15.07 8.09
C ARG A 16 -2.13 14.40 7.98
N ARG A 17 -2.56 14.12 6.75
CA ARG A 17 -3.82 13.41 6.47
C ARG A 17 -3.77 11.98 7.00
N ILE A 18 -2.68 11.26 6.75
CA ILE A 18 -2.46 9.89 7.25
C ILE A 18 -2.50 9.85 8.78
N ILE A 19 -1.71 10.70 9.44
CA ILE A 19 -1.64 10.76 10.91
C ILE A 19 -3.02 11.07 11.50
N LYS A 20 -3.66 12.15 11.02
CA LYS A 20 -4.98 12.55 11.51
C LYS A 20 -6.00 11.43 11.36
N TYR A 21 -6.00 10.71 10.24
CA TYR A 21 -6.95 9.63 10.00
C TYR A 21 -6.75 8.47 10.98
N LEU A 22 -5.51 8.03 11.18
CA LEU A 22 -5.19 6.95 12.12
C LEU A 22 -5.46 7.34 13.59
N GLU A 23 -5.21 8.60 13.96
CA GLU A 23 -5.52 9.13 15.30
C GLU A 23 -7.03 9.19 15.59
N THR A 24 -7.86 9.42 14.56
CA THR A 24 -9.33 9.43 14.76
C THR A 24 -9.93 8.05 15.02
N LYS A 25 -9.19 6.98 14.73
CA LYS A 25 -9.67 5.62 14.94
C LYS A 25 -9.37 5.18 16.37
N ALA A 26 -10.40 4.72 17.08
CA ALA A 26 -10.24 4.17 18.42
C ALA A 26 -9.20 3.03 18.44
N SER A 27 -8.34 3.04 19.46
CA SER A 27 -7.46 1.91 19.74
C SER A 27 -8.23 0.85 20.51
N GLN A 28 -8.13 -0.40 20.07
CA GLN A 28 -8.48 -1.53 20.92
C GLN A 28 -7.23 -1.87 21.73
N ASN A 29 -7.36 -1.94 23.06
CA ASN A 29 -6.24 -2.27 23.94
C ASN A 29 -5.94 -3.77 23.86
N PHE A 30 -4.97 -4.14 23.03
CA PHE A 30 -4.42 -5.50 23.01
C PHE A 30 -3.36 -5.63 24.11
N ASN A 31 -3.79 -5.85 25.35
CA ASN A 31 -2.89 -6.19 26.45
C ASN A 31 -2.19 -7.51 26.15
N THR A 32 -0.95 -7.45 25.68
CA THR A 32 -0.13 -8.63 25.41
C THR A 32 1.05 -8.68 26.37
N HIS A 33 0.82 -9.21 27.58
CA HIS A 33 1.91 -9.81 28.34
C HIS A 33 2.34 -11.09 27.62
N LYS A 34 3.25 -10.98 26.66
CA LYS A 34 3.84 -12.14 25.97
C LYS A 34 5.01 -12.67 26.78
N LYS A 35 4.98 -13.97 27.11
CA LYS A 35 6.22 -14.70 27.40
C LYS A 35 7.07 -14.69 26.12
N MET A 36 8.35 -14.37 26.24
CA MET A 36 9.28 -14.24 25.12
C MET A 36 9.64 -15.58 24.44
N ASP A 37 9.06 -16.70 24.88
CA ASP A 37 9.49 -18.03 24.47
C ASP A 37 8.98 -18.43 23.07
N GLU A 38 7.94 -17.77 22.54
CA GLU A 38 7.36 -18.09 21.22
C GLU A 38 7.02 -16.84 20.40
N ILE A 39 7.42 -16.84 19.12
CA ILE A 39 7.11 -15.79 18.14
C ILE A 39 6.01 -16.30 17.21
N ILE A 40 4.83 -15.68 17.29
CA ILE A 40 3.73 -15.94 16.36
C ILE A 40 3.84 -14.97 15.18
N VAL A 41 3.86 -15.50 13.96
CA VAL A 41 3.95 -14.70 12.72
C VAL A 41 2.66 -14.87 11.93
N SER A 42 2.03 -13.76 11.55
CA SER A 42 0.91 -13.73 10.62
C SER A 42 1.38 -13.29 9.23
N CYS A 43 1.20 -14.15 8.23
CA CYS A 43 1.49 -13.82 6.83
C CYS A 43 0.19 -13.47 6.10
N VAL A 44 0.13 -12.30 5.49
CA VAL A 44 -1.04 -11.81 4.76
C VAL A 44 -1.03 -12.36 3.35
N GLN A 45 -2.13 -13.00 2.94
CA GLN A 45 -2.40 -13.36 1.56
C GLN A 45 -3.62 -12.57 1.09
N ARG A 46 -3.48 -11.83 -0.02
CA ARG A 46 -4.51 -10.94 -0.55
C ARG A 46 -4.35 -10.76 -2.06
N GLU A 47 -5.46 -10.41 -2.71
CA GLU A 47 -5.46 -9.89 -4.07
C GLU A 47 -5.23 -8.38 -4.08
N ILE A 48 -4.67 -7.86 -5.18
CA ILE A 48 -4.51 -6.41 -5.40
C ILE A 48 -5.89 -5.78 -5.58
N LYS A 49 -6.19 -4.77 -4.78
CA LYS A 49 -7.42 -3.98 -4.81
C LYS A 49 -7.07 -2.50 -4.93
N LEU A 50 -7.28 -1.93 -6.11
CA LEU A 50 -7.01 -0.51 -6.36
C LEU A 50 -7.87 0.37 -5.45
N VAL A 51 -7.22 1.25 -4.68
CA VAL A 51 -7.89 2.19 -3.78
C VAL A 51 -8.08 3.55 -4.43
N SER A 52 -9.12 4.28 -4.00
CA SER A 52 -9.44 5.62 -4.52
C SER A 52 -8.80 6.73 -3.69
N ASN A 53 -8.42 6.44 -2.45
CA ASN A 53 -7.81 7.36 -1.50
C ASN A 53 -6.89 6.61 -0.52
N VAL A 54 -6.13 7.34 0.30
CA VAL A 54 -5.16 6.75 1.23
C VAL A 54 -5.84 6.11 2.44
N GLU A 55 -7.02 6.61 2.82
CA GLU A 55 -7.82 6.08 3.92
C GLU A 55 -8.28 4.65 3.64
N GLU A 56 -8.80 4.36 2.45
CA GLU A 56 -9.17 3.00 2.02
C GLU A 56 -7.98 2.03 2.11
N TYR A 57 -6.78 2.50 1.78
CA TYR A 57 -5.57 1.69 1.91
C TYR A 57 -5.20 1.46 3.38
N ILE A 58 -5.31 2.49 4.22
CA ILE A 58 -5.09 2.37 5.67
C ILE A 58 -6.08 1.37 6.28
N ASP A 59 -7.36 1.48 5.96
CA ASP A 59 -8.43 0.61 6.46
C ASP A 59 -8.15 -0.85 6.17
N MET A 60 -7.75 -1.12 4.92
CA MET A 60 -7.42 -2.45 4.46
C MET A 60 -6.18 -3.02 5.15
N LEU A 61 -5.13 -2.23 5.39
CA LEU A 61 -3.97 -2.70 6.16
C LEU A 61 -4.32 -2.91 7.63
N GLU A 62 -5.07 -1.99 8.22
CA GLU A 62 -5.50 -2.07 9.61
C GLU A 62 -6.35 -3.32 9.88
N GLU A 63 -7.20 -3.73 8.93
CA GLU A 63 -7.97 -4.97 9.04
C GLU A 63 -7.07 -6.20 9.23
N PHE A 64 -6.00 -6.32 8.44
CA PHE A 64 -5.04 -7.42 8.60
C PHE A 64 -4.25 -7.32 9.91
N VAL A 65 -3.87 -6.11 10.32
CA VAL A 65 -3.15 -5.89 11.59
C VAL A 65 -4.05 -6.22 12.78
N LEU A 66 -5.33 -5.85 12.73
CA LEU A 66 -6.33 -6.20 13.74
C LEU A 66 -6.47 -7.71 13.88
N GLN A 67 -6.67 -8.43 12.77
CA GLN A 67 -6.76 -9.89 12.78
C GLN A 67 -5.48 -10.53 13.36
N ALA A 68 -4.31 -9.98 13.04
CA ALA A 68 -3.05 -10.47 13.59
C ALA A 68 -2.89 -10.18 15.09
N ALA A 69 -3.36 -9.01 15.56
CA ALA A 69 -3.36 -8.61 16.96
C ALA A 69 -4.31 -9.50 17.78
N GLU A 70 -5.50 -9.82 17.26
CA GLU A 70 -6.44 -10.78 17.87
C GLU A 70 -5.81 -12.17 18.02
N ARG A 71 -4.99 -12.60 17.05
CA ARG A 71 -4.20 -13.84 17.11
C ARG A 71 -2.96 -13.75 17.99
N LYS A 72 -2.74 -12.61 18.64
CA LYS A 72 -1.54 -12.32 19.45
C LYS A 72 -0.26 -12.53 18.63
N SER A 73 -0.24 -12.11 17.37
CA SER A 73 0.95 -12.18 16.51
C SER A 73 2.03 -11.21 16.99
N SER A 74 3.30 -11.59 16.89
CA SER A 74 4.47 -10.73 17.16
C SER A 74 4.93 -10.01 15.90
N LEU A 75 4.62 -10.57 14.73
CA LEU A 75 5.01 -10.04 13.43
C LEU A 75 3.87 -10.25 12.43
N VAL A 76 3.66 -9.24 11.58
CA VAL A 76 2.78 -9.33 10.41
C VAL A 76 3.62 -9.12 9.15
N ALA A 77 3.62 -10.10 8.25
CA ALA A 77 4.31 -10.03 6.98
C ALA A 77 3.30 -9.79 5.85
N PHE A 78 3.51 -8.72 5.06
CA PHE A 78 2.71 -8.41 3.88
C PHE A 78 3.37 -8.94 2.61
N PRO A 79 2.59 -9.24 1.54
CA PRO A 79 3.14 -9.63 0.25
C PRO A 79 4.08 -8.57 -0.34
N GLU A 80 5.00 -9.02 -1.20
CA GLU A 80 5.74 -8.15 -2.09
C GLU A 80 4.75 -7.34 -2.96
N TYR A 81 5.08 -6.07 -3.22
CA TYR A 81 4.22 -5.16 -4.00
C TYR A 81 2.87 -4.80 -3.37
N ASN A 82 2.74 -4.88 -2.04
CA ASN A 82 1.55 -4.40 -1.31
C ASN A 82 1.18 -2.93 -1.61
N PHE A 83 2.06 -2.16 -2.23
CA PHE A 83 1.78 -0.79 -2.67
C PHE A 83 0.97 -0.68 -3.97
N PHE A 84 0.76 -1.77 -4.73
CA PHE A 84 0.05 -1.72 -6.00
C PHE A 84 -1.39 -1.22 -5.88
N ASP A 85 -2.00 -1.37 -4.71
CA ASP A 85 -3.31 -0.82 -4.39
C ASP A 85 -3.36 0.71 -4.57
N LEU A 86 -2.26 1.39 -4.21
CA LEU A 86 -2.13 2.84 -4.32
C LEU A 86 -2.04 3.32 -5.77
N LEU A 87 -1.82 2.43 -6.76
CA LEU A 87 -1.86 2.83 -8.17
C LEU A 87 -3.24 3.34 -8.60
N GLY A 88 -4.29 2.97 -7.86
CA GLY A 88 -5.64 3.54 -8.05
C GLY A 88 -5.70 5.05 -7.85
N LEU A 89 -4.73 5.65 -7.15
CA LEU A 89 -4.60 7.10 -6.98
C LEU A 89 -4.12 7.82 -8.23
N LEU A 90 -3.52 7.11 -9.18
CA LEU A 90 -3.01 7.70 -10.42
C LEU A 90 -4.20 8.08 -11.33
N PRO A 91 -4.30 9.35 -11.76
CA PRO A 91 -5.37 9.79 -12.65
C PRO A 91 -5.38 8.96 -13.93
N GLY A 92 -6.56 8.45 -14.31
CA GLY A 92 -6.70 7.64 -15.53
C GLY A 92 -6.10 6.23 -15.44
N PHE A 93 -5.63 5.77 -14.28
CA PHE A 93 -5.06 4.42 -14.15
C PHE A 93 -6.05 3.32 -14.51
N LYS A 94 -7.35 3.52 -14.34
CA LYS A 94 -8.36 2.54 -14.83
C LYS A 94 -8.24 2.27 -16.34
N ALA A 95 -7.89 3.28 -17.14
CA ALA A 95 -7.63 3.10 -18.57
C ALA A 95 -6.30 2.39 -18.82
N VAL A 96 -5.25 2.74 -18.06
CA VAL A 96 -3.93 2.08 -18.13
C VAL A 96 -4.03 0.61 -17.74
N ASN A 97 -4.69 0.28 -16.63
CA ASN A 97 -4.92 -1.07 -16.16
C ASN A 97 -5.69 -1.91 -17.20
N ARG A 98 -6.72 -1.33 -17.81
CA ARG A 98 -7.47 -1.98 -18.91
C ARG A 98 -6.57 -2.27 -20.12
N TYR A 99 -5.72 -1.30 -20.49
CA TYR A 99 -4.75 -1.47 -21.57
C TYR A 99 -3.71 -2.55 -21.27
N LEU A 100 -3.11 -2.53 -20.08
CA LEU A 100 -2.11 -3.54 -19.66
C LEU A 100 -2.71 -4.94 -19.64
N ASN A 101 -3.91 -5.11 -19.09
CA ASN A 101 -4.59 -6.40 -19.05
C ASN A 101 -5.01 -6.89 -20.44
N SER A 102 -5.38 -5.99 -21.37
CA SER A 102 -5.65 -6.36 -22.77
C SER A 102 -4.42 -6.83 -23.54
N LYS A 103 -3.21 -6.40 -23.14
CA LYS A 103 -1.94 -6.79 -23.76
C LYS A 103 -1.28 -7.99 -23.10
N ALA A 104 -1.56 -8.26 -21.83
CA ALA A 104 -1.00 -9.41 -21.12
C ALA A 104 -1.46 -10.76 -21.71
N GLY A 105 -2.58 -10.80 -22.44
CA GLY A 105 -3.08 -11.97 -23.16
C GLY A 105 -2.52 -12.18 -24.57
N THR A 106 -1.80 -11.20 -25.12
CA THR A 106 -1.17 -11.27 -26.46
C THR A 106 0.35 -11.34 -26.33
N SER A 107 0.83 -12.47 -25.81
CA SER A 107 2.25 -12.83 -25.84
C SER A 107 2.70 -13.02 -27.30
N GLY A 108 3.33 -12.02 -27.89
CA GLY A 108 3.90 -12.17 -29.24
C GLY A 108 4.54 -10.95 -29.92
N GLU A 109 4.32 -9.71 -29.48
CA GLU A 109 4.88 -8.55 -30.21
C GLU A 109 5.83 -7.72 -29.36
N GLU A 110 7.07 -7.64 -29.85
CA GLU A 110 8.15 -6.77 -29.37
C GLU A 110 7.66 -5.33 -29.21
N GLY A 111 7.39 -4.94 -27.96
CA GLY A 111 6.90 -3.61 -27.63
C GLY A 111 7.97 -2.55 -27.87
N SER A 112 7.69 -1.61 -28.79
CA SER A 112 8.52 -0.42 -29.00
C SER A 112 8.96 0.23 -27.68
N GLY A 113 10.27 0.47 -27.51
CA GLY A 113 10.90 0.90 -26.25
C GLY A 113 10.39 2.22 -25.63
N LYS A 114 9.52 2.97 -26.33
CA LYS A 114 8.82 4.14 -25.76
C LYS A 114 7.80 3.77 -24.67
N GLY A 115 7.13 2.62 -24.77
CA GLY A 115 6.15 2.17 -23.78
C GLY A 115 6.78 1.84 -22.42
N ASN A 116 7.90 1.12 -22.44
CA ASN A 116 8.66 0.77 -21.23
C ASN A 116 9.22 2.00 -20.53
N LYS A 117 9.69 3.01 -21.28
CA LYS A 117 10.21 4.26 -20.70
C LYS A 117 9.12 5.05 -19.98
N LEU A 118 7.92 5.16 -20.55
CA LEU A 118 6.79 5.84 -19.90
C LEU A 118 6.39 5.16 -18.59
N ILE A 119 6.27 3.83 -18.60
CA ILE A 119 5.92 3.04 -17.41
C ILE A 119 7.00 3.20 -16.34
N HIS A 120 8.26 3.08 -16.71
CA HIS A 120 9.40 3.31 -15.82
C HIS A 120 9.35 4.70 -15.19
N ASP A 121 9.15 5.75 -15.98
CA ASP A 121 9.10 7.14 -15.50
C ASP A 121 7.92 7.36 -14.52
N ILE A 122 6.78 6.70 -14.75
CA ILE A 122 5.65 6.70 -13.83
C ILE A 122 6.06 6.04 -12.51
N PHE A 123 6.50 4.79 -12.53
CA PHE A 123 6.88 4.07 -11.30
C PHE A 123 7.98 4.80 -10.53
N TYR A 124 8.98 5.34 -11.23
CA TYR A 124 10.04 6.14 -10.63
C TYR A 124 9.47 7.36 -9.90
N SER A 125 8.53 8.09 -10.51
CA SER A 125 7.86 9.25 -9.88
C SER A 125 7.04 8.88 -8.64
N LEU A 126 6.47 7.69 -8.64
CA LEU A 126 5.58 7.20 -7.60
C LEU A 126 6.34 6.61 -6.41
N SER A 127 7.52 6.04 -6.66
CA SER A 127 8.30 5.26 -5.70
C SER A 127 8.47 5.96 -4.35
N LYS A 128 9.07 7.16 -4.35
CA LYS A 128 9.38 7.90 -3.13
C LYS A 128 8.13 8.32 -2.33
N PRO A 129 7.11 8.98 -2.93
CA PRO A 129 5.88 9.30 -2.20
C PRO A 129 5.16 8.07 -1.63
N ILE A 130 5.14 6.95 -2.36
CA ILE A 130 4.53 5.70 -1.91
C ILE A 130 5.32 5.11 -0.74
N GLN A 131 6.63 5.01 -0.86
CA GLN A 131 7.49 4.46 0.19
C GLN A 131 7.36 5.25 1.49
N GLU A 132 7.50 6.58 1.42
CA GLU A 132 7.37 7.47 2.59
C GLU A 132 6.01 7.30 3.30
N ALA A 133 4.94 7.11 2.52
CA ALA A 133 3.60 6.93 3.05
C ALA A 133 3.38 5.55 3.68
N ILE A 134 3.85 4.48 3.03
CA ILE A 134 3.70 3.11 3.54
C ILE A 134 4.50 2.92 4.81
N GLU A 135 5.76 3.37 4.85
CA GLU A 135 6.59 3.28 6.06
C GLU A 135 5.91 3.99 7.23
N LEU A 136 5.35 5.18 7.00
CA LEU A 136 4.61 5.92 8.01
C LEU A 136 3.37 5.15 8.50
N ILE A 137 2.55 4.63 7.58
CA ILE A 137 1.33 3.87 7.93
C ILE A 137 1.69 2.63 8.73
N MET A 138 2.68 1.86 8.28
CA MET A 138 3.13 0.64 8.96
C MET A 138 3.66 0.96 10.37
N CYS A 139 4.47 2.02 10.54
CA CYS A 139 4.95 2.46 11.85
C CYS A 139 3.80 2.84 12.79
N LEU A 140 2.80 3.57 12.27
CA LEU A 140 1.65 4.02 13.06
C LEU A 140 0.74 2.86 13.45
N LEU A 141 0.48 1.92 12.54
CA LEU A 141 -0.29 0.70 12.82
C LEU A 141 0.45 -0.19 13.83
N ALA A 142 1.75 -0.39 13.68
CA ALA A 142 2.56 -1.15 14.63
C ALA A 142 2.46 -0.54 16.03
N ARG A 143 2.66 0.77 16.17
CA ARG A 143 2.53 1.50 17.45
C ARG A 143 1.14 1.39 18.07
N LYS A 144 0.10 1.32 17.22
CA LYS A 144 -1.28 1.32 17.67
C LYS A 144 -1.71 -0.03 18.25
N TYR A 145 -1.14 -1.13 17.73
CA TYR A 145 -1.61 -2.50 17.99
C TYR A 145 -0.59 -3.42 18.68
N GLY A 146 0.68 -3.02 18.81
CA GLY A 146 1.74 -3.76 19.49
C GLY A 146 2.66 -2.85 20.28
#